data_AF-A0A1E1JRS4-F1
#
_entry.id   AF-A0A1E1JRS4-F1
#
_cell.length_a   1.000
_cell.length_b   1.000
_cell.length_c   1.000
_cell.angle_alpha   90.00
_cell.angle_beta   90.00
_cell.angle_gamma   90.00
#
_symmetry.space_group_name_H-M   'P 1'
#
loop_
_entity.id
_entity.type
_entity.pdbx_description
1 polymer ?
#
loop_
_entity_poly.entity_id
_entity_poly.type
_entity_poly.pdbx_seq_one_letter_code
_entity_poly.pdbx_strand_id
1 'polypeptide(L)'
;MRTSVEASLEQFDRFATIASGNRRAFVQKVVERSDGVFLWIKLVIYKLRDILERCGTLEDLHETLNHLPKDLELLFAGMLMSIPQGDQHEAWAVLAVLMAASRYSLLLYIFDYSLVKGCLERHEFEEDPFLTPMTKTQIIVRKKKFALHVNRLLKGIIELTYNSVFDNLNIDDLLTKRASEFAFEERLNITHRSIYEHLEHNVLLEIKCYMDSLEVQTIVLRCMIRCLTKVQLDESIYLRLYWIVRGYLNWTQNLQCEDVYRLLAIFDNLLLHFQGAGTEALGIDWSVAWTFVDLMTVRLRDCGMPFSVLAISFELGVHQYINWLGMHPSAALAQKRTGAELCKMLFNFGPDSCRQTKLLVQLTNDAFISSRLLNFEMPLDIPTEFFCRIEPANLGSSEFKRLNTNYTCLSKHGSTTTRIAEKTGKYRTLKPKMSLRELIEWWNPDNRSELLRLIDWNLAREEEKEACARRMDRGVAGRQLCLRPYQMEGKRGGLHPCLQI
;
A
#
# COMPACT_ATOMS: atom_id res chain seq x y z
N MET A 1 25.48 25.07 -25.12
CA MET A 1 25.38 25.81 -23.83
C MET A 1 24.97 27.26 -24.05
N ARG A 2 25.80 28.08 -24.73
CA ARG A 2 25.47 29.48 -25.07
C ARG A 2 24.08 29.68 -25.68
N THR A 3 23.75 28.94 -26.75
CA THR A 3 22.42 29.01 -27.41
C THR A 3 21.27 28.71 -26.45
N SER A 4 21.49 27.82 -25.47
CA SER A 4 20.47 27.52 -24.45
C SER A 4 20.28 28.70 -23.49
N VAL A 5 21.37 29.36 -23.08
CA VAL A 5 21.30 30.56 -22.23
C VAL A 5 20.61 31.71 -22.97
N GLU A 6 21.01 31.95 -24.23
CA GLU A 6 20.39 32.95 -25.10
C GLU A 6 18.89 32.68 -25.25
N ALA A 7 18.51 31.47 -25.68
CA ALA A 7 17.11 31.10 -25.88
C ALA A 7 16.27 31.19 -24.59
N SER A 8 16.84 30.87 -23.43
CA SER A 8 16.12 31.00 -22.16
C SER A 8 15.96 32.44 -21.71
N LEU A 9 16.97 33.31 -21.88
CA LEU A 9 16.90 34.72 -21.47
C LEU A 9 16.11 35.57 -22.46
N GLU A 10 16.12 35.24 -23.75
CA GLU A 10 15.37 35.95 -24.79
C GLU A 10 13.84 35.76 -24.68
N GLN A 11 13.37 34.79 -23.88
CA GLN A 11 11.96 34.67 -23.53
C GLN A 11 11.44 35.84 -22.68
N PHE A 12 12.33 36.69 -22.16
CA PHE A 12 11.96 37.86 -21.37
C PHE A 12 12.14 39.13 -22.18
N ASP A 13 11.03 39.82 -22.46
CA ASP A 13 11.01 41.07 -23.25
C ASP A 13 12.04 42.10 -22.74
N ARG A 14 12.21 42.21 -21.42
CA ARG A 14 13.20 43.10 -20.79
C ARG A 14 14.64 42.73 -21.10
N PHE A 15 14.96 41.44 -21.19
CA PHE A 15 16.28 41.06 -21.64
C PHE A 15 16.46 41.42 -23.11
N ALA A 16 15.39 41.28 -23.92
CA ALA A 16 15.41 41.66 -25.33
C ALA A 16 15.59 43.17 -25.57
N THR A 17 15.21 44.06 -24.64
CA THR A 17 15.44 45.51 -24.78
C THR A 17 16.89 45.94 -24.55
N ILE A 18 17.71 45.10 -23.93
CA ILE A 18 19.14 45.37 -23.70
C ILE A 18 19.88 45.37 -25.03
N ALA A 19 20.83 46.29 -25.21
CA ALA A 19 21.67 46.37 -26.41
C ALA A 19 22.32 45.01 -26.73
N SER A 20 22.25 44.56 -27.99
CA SER A 20 22.66 43.21 -28.39
C SER A 20 24.11 42.85 -28.03
N GLY A 21 25.04 43.82 -28.07
CA GLY A 21 26.42 43.65 -27.61
C GLY A 21 26.51 43.32 -26.11
N ASN A 22 25.75 44.03 -25.28
CA ASN A 22 25.69 43.81 -23.84
C ASN A 22 25.02 42.48 -23.50
N ARG A 23 23.94 42.09 -24.20
CA ARG A 23 23.32 40.77 -24.03
C ARG A 23 24.30 39.65 -24.32
N ARG A 24 25.03 39.75 -25.44
CA ARG A 24 26.02 38.75 -25.85
C ARG A 24 27.15 38.63 -24.81
N ALA A 25 27.65 39.75 -24.31
CA ALA A 25 28.67 39.78 -23.26
C ALA A 25 28.16 39.15 -21.96
N PHE A 26 26.92 39.45 -21.56
CA PHE A 26 26.29 38.88 -20.37
C PHE A 26 26.13 37.36 -20.49
N VAL A 27 25.57 36.88 -21.60
CA VAL A 27 25.42 35.44 -21.90
C VAL A 27 26.78 34.74 -21.84
N GLN A 28 27.80 35.32 -22.49
CA GLN A 28 29.15 34.76 -22.50
C GLN A 28 29.68 34.60 -21.07
N LYS A 29 29.47 35.62 -20.22
CA LYS A 29 29.84 35.58 -18.79
C LYS A 29 29.11 34.49 -18.01
N VAL A 30 27.83 34.24 -18.28
CA VAL A 30 27.07 33.14 -17.65
C VAL A 30 27.68 31.78 -18.05
N VAL A 31 27.98 31.60 -19.35
CA VAL A 31 28.59 30.37 -19.86
C VAL A 31 29.97 30.14 -19.24
N GLU A 32 30.82 31.17 -19.21
CA GLU A 32 32.14 31.09 -18.61
C GLU A 32 32.10 30.78 -17.12
N ARG A 33 31.18 31.38 -16.35
CA ARG A 33 31.06 31.09 -14.92
C ARG A 33 30.55 29.69 -14.60
N SER A 34 29.81 29.07 -15.52
CA SER A 34 29.26 27.73 -15.31
C SER A 34 30.32 26.63 -15.28
N ASP A 35 31.54 26.91 -15.78
CA ASP A 35 32.62 25.93 -15.94
C ASP A 35 32.14 24.62 -16.64
N GLY A 36 31.17 24.74 -17.55
CA GLY A 36 30.59 23.60 -18.30
C GLY A 36 29.46 22.85 -17.58
N VAL A 37 29.07 23.25 -16.37
CA VAL A 37 28.02 22.59 -15.58
C VAL A 37 26.63 23.06 -16.02
N PHE A 38 25.94 22.26 -16.83
CA PHE A 38 24.63 22.62 -17.38
C PHE A 38 23.56 22.84 -16.29
N LEU A 39 23.59 22.05 -15.21
CA LEU A 39 22.67 22.22 -14.08
C LEU A 39 22.82 23.60 -13.42
N TRP A 40 24.05 24.08 -13.27
CA TRP A 40 24.34 25.39 -12.71
C TRP A 40 23.66 26.48 -13.54
N ILE A 41 23.81 26.42 -14.86
CA ILE A 41 23.14 27.35 -15.79
C ILE A 41 21.62 27.33 -15.60
N LYS A 42 21.01 26.14 -15.57
CA LYS A 42 19.56 26.00 -15.41
C LYS A 42 19.08 26.71 -14.15
N LEU A 43 19.75 26.51 -13.02
CA LEU A 43 19.41 27.12 -11.73
C LEU A 43 19.69 28.63 -11.68
N VAL A 44 20.80 29.07 -12.28
CA VAL A 44 21.14 30.49 -12.39
C VAL A 44 20.13 31.23 -13.27
N ILE A 45 19.67 30.64 -14.37
CA ILE A 45 18.62 31.24 -15.20
C ILE A 45 17.34 31.48 -14.39
N TYR A 46 16.94 30.56 -13.50
CA TYR A 46 15.78 30.79 -12.61
C TYR A 46 15.97 32.01 -11.70
N LYS A 47 17.18 32.22 -11.16
CA LYS A 47 17.49 33.39 -10.32
C LYS A 47 17.50 34.69 -11.12
N LEU A 48 18.09 34.67 -12.32
CA LEU A 48 18.13 35.84 -13.21
C LEU A 48 16.75 36.23 -13.72
N ARG A 49 15.89 35.23 -13.98
CA ARG A 49 14.48 35.42 -14.32
C ARG A 49 13.72 36.22 -13.26
N ASP A 50 13.89 35.91 -11.98
CA ASP A 50 13.22 36.64 -10.88
C ASP A 50 13.58 38.14 -10.89
N ILE A 51 14.81 38.48 -11.27
CA ILE A 51 15.27 39.88 -11.41
C ILE A 51 14.62 40.55 -12.61
N LEU A 52 14.59 39.85 -13.76
CA LEU A 52 13.95 40.36 -14.97
C LEU A 52 12.45 40.61 -14.75
N GLU A 53 11.76 39.69 -14.07
CA GLU A 53 10.34 39.82 -13.72
C GLU A 53 10.07 40.99 -12.76
N ARG A 54 11.01 41.28 -11.84
CA ARG A 54 10.93 42.41 -10.89
C ARG A 54 11.46 43.72 -11.43
N CYS A 55 11.54 43.83 -12.74
CA CYS A 55 11.99 45.04 -13.41
C CYS A 55 13.46 45.44 -13.20
N GLY A 56 14.33 44.49 -12.86
CA GLY A 56 15.76 44.74 -12.67
C GLY A 56 16.49 45.18 -13.94
N THR A 57 17.61 45.84 -13.72
CA THR A 57 18.55 46.38 -14.71
C THR A 57 19.59 45.33 -15.14
N LEU A 58 20.39 45.62 -16.18
CA LEU A 58 21.50 44.74 -16.56
C LEU A 58 22.56 44.67 -15.46
N GLU A 59 22.74 45.76 -14.73
CA GLU A 59 23.63 45.88 -13.59
C GLU A 59 23.20 44.92 -12.48
N ASP A 60 21.91 44.86 -12.14
CA ASP A 60 21.37 43.91 -11.14
C ASP A 60 21.62 42.44 -11.54
N LEU A 61 21.52 42.13 -12.85
CA LEU A 61 21.83 40.80 -13.37
C LEU A 61 23.31 40.47 -13.21
N HIS A 62 24.20 41.41 -13.55
CA HIS A 62 25.64 41.24 -13.38
C HIS A 62 26.03 41.10 -11.92
N GLU A 63 25.47 41.93 -11.05
CA GLU A 63 25.68 41.88 -9.61
C GLU A 63 25.25 40.51 -9.07
N THR A 64 24.03 40.07 -9.37
CA THR A 64 23.54 38.77 -8.93
C THR A 64 24.40 37.62 -9.45
N LEU A 65 24.75 37.64 -10.73
CA LEU A 65 25.61 36.61 -11.34
C LEU A 65 26.99 36.51 -10.66
N ASN A 66 27.55 37.64 -10.22
CA ASN A 66 28.84 37.68 -9.53
C ASN A 66 28.75 37.09 -8.11
N HIS A 67 27.61 37.26 -7.43
CA HIS A 67 27.38 36.77 -6.07
C HIS A 67 26.95 35.29 -6.02
N LEU A 68 26.51 34.71 -7.14
CA LEU A 68 26.15 33.28 -7.17
C LEU A 68 27.40 32.39 -7.05
N PRO A 69 27.39 31.41 -6.13
CA PRO A 69 28.50 30.49 -5.94
C PRO A 69 28.67 29.59 -7.18
N LYS A 70 29.92 29.27 -7.52
CA LYS A 70 30.24 28.30 -8.58
C LYS A 70 29.98 26.86 -8.13
N ASP A 71 30.18 26.61 -6.83
CA ASP A 71 29.91 25.32 -6.21
C ASP A 71 28.39 25.04 -6.20
N LEU A 72 28.00 23.85 -6.65
CA LEU A 72 26.59 23.47 -6.76
C LEU A 72 25.92 23.27 -5.40
N GLU A 73 26.63 22.75 -4.40
CA GLU A 73 26.05 22.51 -3.08
C GLU A 73 25.76 23.85 -2.38
N LEU A 74 26.70 24.80 -2.46
CA LEU A 74 26.48 26.16 -1.98
C LEU A 74 25.34 26.86 -2.75
N LEU A 75 25.19 26.57 -4.05
CA LEU A 75 24.08 27.10 -4.84
C LEU A 75 22.75 26.50 -4.37
N PHE A 76 22.66 25.19 -4.16
CA PHE A 76 21.45 24.53 -3.66
C PHE A 76 21.06 25.07 -2.29
N ALA A 77 22.02 25.14 -1.36
CA ALA A 77 21.80 25.72 -0.03
C ALA A 77 21.32 27.17 -0.12
N GLY A 78 21.96 28.00 -0.94
CA GLY A 78 21.53 29.39 -1.17
C GLY A 78 20.14 29.51 -1.79
N MET A 79 19.72 28.56 -2.63
CA MET A 79 18.36 28.52 -3.18
C MET A 79 17.33 28.17 -2.11
N LEU A 80 17.61 27.14 -1.32
CA LEU A 80 16.78 26.67 -0.21
C LEU A 80 16.62 27.74 0.88
N MET A 81 17.72 28.37 1.29
CA MET A 81 17.70 29.45 2.29
C MET A 81 17.03 30.74 1.77
N SER A 82 16.86 30.87 0.46
CA SER A 82 16.15 32.01 -0.15
C SER A 82 14.62 31.85 -0.21
N ILE A 83 14.08 30.74 0.33
CA ILE A 83 12.64 30.54 0.45
C ILE A 83 12.12 31.48 1.55
N PRO A 84 11.10 32.33 1.27
CA PRO A 84 10.54 33.24 2.28
C PRO A 84 10.08 32.48 3.53
N GLN A 85 10.32 33.04 4.72
CA GLN A 85 10.02 32.37 5.99
C GLN A 85 8.55 31.91 6.10
N GLY A 86 7.60 32.70 5.62
CA GLY A 86 6.17 32.34 5.61
C GLY A 86 5.81 31.17 4.69
N ASP A 87 6.67 30.84 3.71
CA ASP A 87 6.45 29.76 2.76
C ASP A 87 7.32 28.52 3.06
N GLN A 88 8.27 28.61 4.00
CA GLN A 88 9.23 27.53 4.31
C GLN A 88 8.53 26.24 4.73
N HIS A 89 7.55 26.31 5.62
CA HIS A 89 6.82 25.14 6.12
C HIS A 89 6.17 24.33 4.98
N GLU A 90 5.50 25.02 4.04
CA GLU A 90 4.91 24.38 2.86
C GLU A 90 5.97 23.82 1.92
N ALA A 91 7.03 24.59 1.65
CA ALA A 91 8.11 24.16 0.77
C ALA A 91 8.83 22.91 1.29
N TRP A 92 9.11 22.84 2.60
CA TRP A 92 9.71 21.68 3.25
C TRP A 92 8.81 20.46 3.21
N ALA A 93 7.52 20.62 3.48
CA ALA A 93 6.57 19.52 3.37
C ALA A 93 6.46 19.00 1.92
N VAL A 94 6.41 19.87 0.92
CA VAL A 94 6.39 19.47 -0.49
C VAL A 94 7.66 18.72 -0.87
N LEU A 95 8.84 19.21 -0.47
CA LEU A 95 10.11 18.53 -0.71
C LEU A 95 10.17 17.17 0.00
N ALA A 96 9.73 17.08 1.26
CA ALA A 96 9.71 15.84 2.01
C ALA A 96 8.77 14.80 1.36
N VAL A 97 7.56 15.20 0.99
CA VAL A 97 6.61 14.36 0.24
C VAL A 97 7.20 13.89 -1.09
N LEU A 98 7.87 14.79 -1.83
CA LEU A 98 8.50 14.47 -3.12
C LEU A 98 9.68 13.49 -2.96
N MET A 99 10.51 13.68 -1.93
CA MET A 99 11.62 12.80 -1.62
C MET A 99 11.14 11.42 -1.19
N ALA A 100 10.13 11.35 -0.33
CA ALA A 100 9.49 10.10 0.08
C ALA A 100 8.87 9.38 -1.14
N ALA A 101 8.13 10.10 -1.97
CA ALA A 101 7.54 9.54 -3.18
C ALA A 101 8.59 8.97 -4.13
N SER A 102 9.70 9.69 -4.32
CA SER A 102 10.82 9.21 -5.15
C SER A 102 11.51 7.97 -4.56
N ARG A 103 11.73 7.95 -3.24
CA ARG A 103 12.40 6.84 -2.53
C ARG A 103 11.59 5.54 -2.55
N TYR A 104 10.26 5.65 -2.45
CA TYR A 104 9.35 4.50 -2.38
C TYR A 104 8.59 4.28 -3.69
N SER A 105 9.03 4.92 -4.78
CA SER A 105 8.41 4.81 -6.11
C SER A 105 6.90 5.10 -6.12
N LEU A 106 6.45 6.03 -5.26
CA LEU A 106 5.06 6.47 -5.22
C LEU A 106 4.78 7.40 -6.40
N LEU A 107 3.74 7.08 -7.17
CA LEU A 107 3.32 7.88 -8.32
C LEU A 107 2.41 9.03 -7.86
N LEU A 108 3.01 10.12 -7.39
CA LEU A 108 2.31 11.36 -7.08
C LEU A 108 2.34 12.34 -8.24
N TYR A 109 1.25 13.06 -8.42
CA TYR A 109 1.05 14.05 -9.48
C TYR A 109 0.97 15.45 -8.89
N ILE A 110 1.12 16.46 -9.74
CA ILE A 110 1.06 17.87 -9.33
C ILE A 110 -0.24 18.18 -8.55
N PHE A 111 -1.34 17.50 -8.87
CA PHE A 111 -2.59 17.63 -8.15
C PHE A 111 -2.46 17.15 -6.69
N ASP A 112 -1.80 16.02 -6.44
CA ASP A 112 -1.56 15.52 -5.09
C ASP A 112 -0.70 16.49 -4.27
N TYR A 113 0.38 17.01 -4.85
CA TYR A 113 1.22 18.01 -4.19
C TYR A 113 0.45 19.30 -3.88
N SER A 114 -0.50 19.68 -4.73
CA SER A 114 -1.35 20.84 -4.48
C SER A 114 -2.21 20.70 -3.22
N LEU A 115 -2.40 19.48 -2.71
CA LEU A 115 -3.18 19.20 -1.50
C LEU A 115 -2.34 19.26 -0.23
N VAL A 116 -1.01 19.26 -0.34
CA VAL A 116 -0.07 19.25 0.81
C VAL A 116 -0.34 20.40 1.75
N LYS A 117 -0.41 21.64 1.24
CA LYS A 117 -0.72 22.83 2.06
C LYS A 117 -1.97 22.66 2.92
N GLY A 118 -3.06 22.18 2.32
CA GLY A 118 -4.31 21.97 3.03
C GLY A 118 -4.27 20.79 4.01
N CYS A 119 -3.29 19.88 3.90
CA CYS A 119 -3.06 18.82 4.88
C CYS A 119 -2.24 19.30 6.07
N LEU A 120 -1.45 20.38 5.90
CA LEU A 120 -0.69 21.04 6.96
C LEU A 120 -1.58 21.97 7.79
N GLU A 121 -2.47 22.73 7.14
CA GLU A 121 -3.29 23.75 7.79
C GLU A 121 -4.47 23.18 8.60
N ARG A 122 -4.91 21.94 8.29
CA ARG A 122 -6.03 21.29 8.98
C ARG A 122 -5.50 20.11 9.79
N HIS A 123 -5.38 20.30 11.10
CA HIS A 123 -4.99 19.23 12.02
C HIS A 123 -6.07 18.15 12.12
N GLU A 124 -7.32 18.55 12.01
CA GLU A 124 -8.44 17.63 12.06
C GLU A 124 -8.98 17.39 10.65
N PHE A 125 -9.26 16.12 10.37
CA PHE A 125 -10.03 15.68 9.22
C PHE A 125 -11.50 16.10 9.40
N GLU A 126 -11.74 17.33 9.90
CA GLU A 126 -13.07 17.91 10.05
C GLU A 126 -13.73 17.75 8.69
N GLU A 127 -14.74 16.89 8.74
CA GLU A 127 -15.53 16.39 7.64
C GLU A 127 -15.95 17.59 6.80
N ASP A 128 -15.22 17.86 5.71
CA ASP A 128 -15.72 18.79 4.71
C ASP A 128 -16.99 18.11 4.18
N PRO A 129 -18.20 18.55 4.57
CA PRO A 129 -19.44 17.85 4.26
C PRO A 129 -19.70 17.85 2.75
N PHE A 130 -18.89 18.62 2.03
CA PHE A 130 -18.85 18.72 0.59
C PHE A 130 -17.71 17.84 0.05
N LEU A 131 -17.92 16.51 0.13
CA LEU A 131 -17.30 15.49 -0.72
C LEU A 131 -17.69 15.66 -2.21
N THR A 132 -18.06 16.87 -2.63
CA THR A 132 -18.38 17.17 -4.01
C THR A 132 -17.11 17.01 -4.83
N PRO A 133 -17.11 16.10 -5.83
CA PRO A 133 -16.00 15.99 -6.76
C PRO A 133 -15.73 17.35 -7.40
N MET A 134 -14.46 17.70 -7.53
CA MET A 134 -14.07 18.90 -8.24
C MET A 134 -14.42 18.74 -9.72
N THR A 135 -14.91 19.83 -10.31
CA THR A 135 -15.07 19.87 -11.76
C THR A 135 -13.71 19.86 -12.43
N LYS A 136 -13.67 19.39 -13.68
CA LYS A 136 -12.47 19.42 -14.53
C LYS A 136 -11.80 20.80 -14.58
N THR A 137 -12.59 21.87 -14.72
CA THR A 137 -12.07 23.26 -14.70
C THR A 137 -11.41 23.60 -13.37
N GLN A 138 -12.00 23.19 -12.24
CA GLN A 138 -11.42 23.44 -10.92
C GLN A 138 -10.08 22.69 -10.74
N ILE A 139 -9.98 21.44 -11.23
CA ILE A 139 -8.74 20.67 -11.21
C ILE A 139 -7.65 21.37 -12.02
N ILE A 140 -7.95 21.79 -13.27
CA ILE A 140 -7.01 22.50 -14.14
C ILE A 140 -6.53 23.81 -13.50
N VAL A 141 -7.45 24.62 -12.97
CA VAL A 141 -7.12 25.89 -12.30
C VAL A 141 -6.22 25.64 -11.09
N ARG A 142 -6.52 24.62 -10.28
CA ARG A 142 -5.72 24.26 -9.11
C ARG A 142 -4.31 23.83 -9.51
N LYS A 143 -4.17 22.95 -10.50
CA LYS A 143 -2.86 22.50 -11.02
C LYS A 143 -2.03 23.68 -11.51
N LYS A 144 -2.60 24.54 -12.37
CA LYS A 144 -1.91 25.72 -12.90
C LYS A 144 -1.47 26.67 -11.79
N LYS A 145 -2.34 26.94 -10.82
CA LYS A 145 -1.99 27.79 -9.66
C LYS A 145 -0.85 27.18 -8.86
N PHE A 146 -0.91 25.87 -8.60
CA PHE A 146 0.14 25.18 -7.85
C PHE A 146 1.46 25.08 -8.63
N ALA A 147 1.42 24.84 -9.95
CA ALA A 147 2.58 24.86 -10.84
C ALA A 147 3.34 26.19 -10.74
N LEU A 148 2.63 27.32 -10.86
CA LEU A 148 3.21 28.65 -10.72
C LEU A 148 3.75 28.88 -9.32
N HIS A 149 2.99 28.47 -8.30
CA HIS A 149 3.38 28.60 -6.91
C HIS A 149 4.66 27.83 -6.59
N VAL A 150 4.72 26.55 -6.95
CA VAL A 150 5.85 25.67 -6.64
C VAL A 150 7.11 26.09 -7.39
N ASN A 151 6.98 26.55 -8.63
CA ASN A 151 8.09 27.12 -9.40
C ASN A 151 8.66 28.38 -8.73
N ARG A 152 7.80 29.24 -8.18
CA ARG A 152 8.22 30.42 -7.41
C ARG A 152 8.90 30.04 -6.10
N LEU A 153 8.36 29.04 -5.41
CA LEU A 153 8.87 28.59 -4.10
C LEU A 153 10.24 27.95 -4.22
N LEU A 154 10.36 26.94 -5.09
CA LEU A 154 11.52 26.06 -5.13
C LEU A 154 12.48 26.38 -6.30
N LYS A 155 12.20 27.41 -7.09
CA LYS A 155 13.13 28.11 -8.00
C LYS A 155 13.93 27.21 -8.95
N GLY A 156 13.38 26.08 -9.39
CA GLY A 156 14.06 25.13 -10.28
C GLY A 156 14.83 24.00 -9.59
N ILE A 157 14.69 23.85 -8.26
CA ILE A 157 15.07 22.61 -7.53
C ILE A 157 14.18 21.45 -7.96
N ILE A 158 12.94 21.79 -8.28
CA ILE A 158 11.93 20.90 -8.84
C ILE A 158 11.56 21.36 -10.24
N GLU A 159 11.14 20.40 -11.05
CA GLU A 159 10.60 20.64 -12.37
C GLU A 159 9.27 19.91 -12.54
N LEU A 160 8.45 20.51 -13.39
CA LEU A 160 7.24 19.87 -13.87
C LEU A 160 7.60 19.08 -15.10
N THR A 161 7.40 17.77 -15.03
CA THR A 161 7.49 16.91 -16.21
C THR A 161 6.09 16.65 -16.71
N TYR A 162 5.87 17.04 -17.97
CA TYR A 162 4.68 16.70 -18.71
C TYR A 162 4.88 15.33 -19.33
N ASN A 163 3.86 14.47 -19.25
CA ASN A 163 3.80 13.35 -20.18
C ASN A 163 3.62 13.97 -21.58
N SER A 164 4.65 13.91 -22.42
CA SER A 164 4.82 14.63 -23.69
C SER A 164 3.74 14.41 -24.76
N VAL A 165 2.68 13.68 -24.43
CA VAL A 165 1.51 13.48 -25.28
C VAL A 165 0.73 14.79 -25.46
N PHE A 166 0.96 15.82 -24.63
CA PHE A 166 0.01 16.93 -24.47
C PHE A 166 0.45 18.33 -24.94
N ASP A 167 1.71 18.52 -25.34
CA ASP A 167 2.18 19.84 -25.80
C ASP A 167 1.55 20.28 -27.14
N ASN A 168 0.81 19.38 -27.82
CA ASN A 168 0.17 19.64 -29.12
C ASN A 168 -1.34 19.39 -29.14
N LEU A 169 -2.01 19.22 -27.99
CA LEU A 169 -3.45 18.95 -28.01
C LEU A 169 -4.25 20.18 -28.45
N ASN A 170 -5.16 19.96 -29.39
CA ASN A 170 -6.18 20.94 -29.76
C ASN A 170 -7.12 21.16 -28.56
N ILE A 171 -7.75 22.34 -28.48
CA ILE A 171 -8.78 22.68 -27.48
C ILE A 171 -9.88 21.63 -27.47
N ASP A 172 -10.20 21.03 -28.61
CA ASP A 172 -11.22 19.97 -28.73
C ASP A 172 -10.81 18.68 -27.99
N ASP A 173 -9.53 18.30 -28.02
CA ASP A 173 -9.02 17.16 -27.25
C ASP A 173 -9.02 17.45 -25.74
N LEU A 174 -8.82 18.72 -25.38
CA LEU A 174 -8.99 19.12 -23.99
C LEU A 174 -10.43 19.00 -23.52
N LEU A 175 -11.45 19.00 -24.39
CA LEU A 175 -12.85 18.84 -24.00
C LEU A 175 -13.25 17.38 -23.79
N THR A 176 -12.69 16.45 -24.56
CA THR A 176 -13.06 15.01 -24.53
C THR A 176 -12.51 14.26 -23.32
N LYS A 177 -11.36 14.69 -22.78
CA LYS A 177 -10.73 14.03 -21.63
C LYS A 177 -11.53 14.10 -20.33
N ARG A 178 -11.45 13.04 -19.53
CA ARG A 178 -12.08 12.98 -18.21
C ARG A 178 -11.32 13.79 -17.17
N ALA A 179 -12.01 14.21 -16.10
CA ALA A 179 -11.42 14.98 -15.00
C ALA A 179 -10.23 14.27 -14.33
N SER A 180 -10.33 12.95 -14.23
CA SER A 180 -9.31 12.00 -13.80
C SER A 180 -8.01 12.13 -14.58
N GLU A 181 -8.08 12.12 -15.91
CA GLU A 181 -6.91 12.21 -16.79
C GLU A 181 -6.12 13.49 -16.48
N PHE A 182 -6.79 14.63 -16.38
CA PHE A 182 -6.14 15.90 -16.03
C PHE A 182 -5.46 15.89 -14.66
N ALA A 183 -6.09 15.27 -13.65
CA ALA A 183 -5.51 15.19 -12.32
C ALA A 183 -4.16 14.46 -12.32
N PHE A 184 -4.00 13.48 -13.23
CA PHE A 184 -2.87 12.56 -13.25
C PHE A 184 -1.98 12.66 -14.49
N GLU A 185 -1.85 13.86 -15.07
CA GLU A 185 -1.06 14.13 -16.28
C GLU A 185 0.36 14.62 -15.99
N GLU A 186 0.51 15.46 -14.98
CA GLU A 186 1.73 16.21 -14.69
C GLU A 186 2.36 15.70 -13.41
N ARG A 187 3.67 15.50 -13.44
CA ARG A 187 4.44 15.06 -12.28
C ARG A 187 5.40 16.15 -11.84
N LEU A 188 5.62 16.18 -10.54
CA LEU A 188 6.68 16.95 -9.93
C LEU A 188 7.90 16.03 -9.81
N ASN A 189 9.04 16.46 -10.31
CA ASN A 189 10.31 15.75 -10.17
C ASN A 189 11.37 16.68 -9.61
N ILE A 190 12.35 16.10 -8.92
CA ILE A 190 13.56 16.85 -8.58
C ILE A 190 14.37 17.03 -9.86
N THR A 191 14.76 18.27 -10.16
CA THR A 191 15.33 18.67 -11.45
C THR A 191 16.60 17.92 -11.82
N HIS A 192 17.36 17.45 -10.83
CA HIS A 192 18.56 16.66 -11.07
C HIS A 192 18.88 15.75 -9.89
N ARG A 193 19.47 14.59 -10.17
CA ARG A 193 19.89 13.62 -9.14
C ARG A 193 20.83 14.23 -8.08
N SER A 194 21.75 15.11 -8.45
CA SER A 194 22.65 15.77 -7.48
C SER A 194 21.90 16.66 -6.48
N ILE A 195 20.74 17.21 -6.86
CA ILE A 195 19.88 17.96 -5.94
C ILE A 195 19.24 16.99 -4.95
N TYR A 196 18.76 15.84 -5.44
CA TYR A 196 18.24 14.78 -4.57
C TYR A 196 19.30 14.30 -3.58
N GLU A 197 20.51 13.99 -4.07
CA GLU A 197 21.63 13.56 -3.24
C GLU A 197 22.03 14.63 -2.23
N HIS A 198 22.05 15.91 -2.64
CA HIS A 198 22.30 17.01 -1.71
C HIS A 198 21.20 17.10 -0.64
N LEU A 199 19.93 17.00 -1.03
CA LEU A 199 18.81 17.00 -0.09
C LEU A 199 18.86 15.79 0.86
N GLU A 200 19.35 14.64 0.41
CA GLU A 200 19.46 13.41 1.20
C GLU A 200 20.65 13.40 2.19
N HIS A 201 21.77 14.03 1.83
CA HIS A 201 22.98 14.05 2.67
C HIS A 201 23.07 15.30 3.54
N ASN A 202 22.65 16.44 3.02
CA ASN A 202 22.67 17.74 3.68
C ASN A 202 21.26 18.18 4.08
N VAL A 203 20.39 17.21 4.40
CA VAL A 203 19.00 17.44 4.79
C VAL A 203 18.98 18.56 5.83
N LEU A 204 18.36 19.69 5.49
CA LEU A 204 18.07 20.73 6.47
C LEU A 204 17.32 20.06 7.63
N LEU A 205 17.70 20.36 8.87
CA LEU A 205 17.13 19.71 10.06
C LEU A 205 15.60 19.73 10.01
N GLU A 206 15.01 20.77 9.44
CA GLU A 206 13.58 20.92 9.18
C GLU A 206 13.02 19.83 8.24
N ILE A 207 13.62 19.62 7.06
CA ILE A 207 13.20 18.54 6.13
C ILE A 207 13.37 17.18 6.81
N LYS A 208 14.46 17.00 7.57
CA LYS A 208 14.73 15.76 8.28
C LYS A 208 13.65 15.50 9.33
N CYS A 209 13.27 16.53 10.10
CA CYS A 209 12.17 16.44 11.04
C CYS A 209 10.87 16.03 10.35
N TYR A 210 10.55 16.54 9.16
CA TYR A 210 9.39 16.04 8.39
C TYR A 210 9.56 14.58 7.96
N MET A 211 10.71 14.22 7.38
CA MET A 211 10.95 12.86 6.86
C MET A 211 10.97 11.79 7.96
N ASP A 212 11.54 12.12 9.13
CA ASP A 212 11.64 11.24 10.28
C ASP A 212 10.34 11.24 11.11
N SER A 213 9.59 12.34 11.10
CA SER A 213 8.25 12.35 11.69
C SER A 213 7.29 11.55 10.81
N LEU A 214 6.41 10.80 11.47
CA LEU A 214 5.31 10.04 10.85
C LEU A 214 4.31 10.94 10.08
N GLU A 215 4.54 12.25 10.08
CA GLU A 215 3.75 13.23 9.37
C GLU A 215 3.86 13.06 7.86
N VAL A 216 5.00 12.69 7.28
CA VAL A 216 5.10 12.60 5.81
C VAL A 216 4.26 11.45 5.26
N GLN A 217 4.26 10.28 5.90
CA GLN A 217 3.33 9.18 5.56
C GLN A 217 1.88 9.61 5.67
N THR A 218 1.57 10.33 6.74
CA THR A 218 0.24 10.84 7.03
C THR A 218 -0.19 11.87 5.97
N ILE A 219 0.66 12.83 5.61
CA ILE A 219 0.43 13.84 4.58
C ILE A 219 0.20 13.18 3.23
N VAL A 220 1.06 12.22 2.85
CA VAL A 220 0.94 11.48 1.59
C VAL A 220 -0.42 10.78 1.51
N LEU A 221 -0.80 10.04 2.57
CA LEU A 221 -2.06 9.32 2.60
C LEU A 221 -3.27 10.26 2.65
N ARG A 222 -3.19 11.38 3.39
CA ARG A 222 -4.22 12.44 3.37
C ARG A 222 -4.36 13.05 1.97
N CYS A 223 -3.27 13.26 1.25
CA CYS A 223 -3.32 13.73 -0.14
C CYS A 223 -4.01 12.70 -1.04
N MET A 224 -3.71 11.41 -0.89
CA MET A 224 -4.37 10.33 -1.63
C MET A 224 -5.87 10.25 -1.33
N ILE A 225 -6.26 10.27 -0.05
CA ILE A 225 -7.68 10.29 0.36
C ILE A 225 -8.40 11.50 -0.25
N ARG A 226 -7.79 12.68 -0.17
CA ARG A 226 -8.37 13.90 -0.77
C ARG A 226 -8.43 13.83 -2.29
N CYS A 227 -7.46 13.19 -2.93
CA CYS A 227 -7.48 12.95 -4.36
C CYS A 227 -8.68 12.07 -4.75
N LEU A 228 -8.91 10.95 -4.03
CA LEU A 228 -10.06 10.08 -4.26
C LEU A 228 -11.41 10.80 -4.07
N THR A 229 -11.51 11.66 -3.06
CA THR A 229 -12.78 12.35 -2.75
C THR A 229 -13.05 13.52 -3.69
N LYS A 230 -12.01 14.14 -4.27
CA LYS A 230 -12.14 15.30 -5.14
C LYS A 230 -12.06 14.96 -6.64
N VAL A 231 -11.60 13.78 -7.03
CA VAL A 231 -11.51 13.36 -8.44
C VAL A 231 -12.49 12.24 -8.69
N GLN A 232 -13.36 12.41 -9.69
CA GLN A 232 -14.26 11.34 -10.11
C GLN A 232 -13.45 10.14 -10.62
N LEU A 233 -13.62 8.98 -9.98
CA LEU A 233 -12.88 7.78 -10.34
C LEU A 233 -13.40 7.15 -11.63
N ASP A 234 -12.48 6.64 -12.44
CA ASP A 234 -12.75 5.82 -13.61
C ASP A 234 -11.82 4.60 -13.64
N GLU A 235 -12.07 3.68 -14.59
CA GLU A 235 -11.33 2.43 -14.74
C GLU A 235 -9.80 2.62 -14.78
N SER A 236 -9.32 3.70 -15.41
CA SER A 236 -7.88 3.96 -15.56
C SER A 236 -7.20 4.33 -14.24
N ILE A 237 -7.96 4.83 -13.27
CA ILE A 237 -7.44 5.26 -11.98
C ILE A 237 -7.17 4.06 -11.06
N TYR A 238 -7.95 2.98 -11.14
CA TYR A 238 -7.78 1.83 -10.23
C TYR A 238 -6.40 1.18 -10.34
N LEU A 239 -5.90 1.02 -11.57
CA LEU A 239 -4.53 0.55 -11.82
C LEU A 239 -3.52 1.43 -11.10
N ARG A 240 -3.69 2.76 -11.16
CA ARG A 240 -2.79 3.71 -10.51
C ARG A 240 -2.91 3.62 -8.99
N LEU A 241 -4.13 3.55 -8.47
CA LEU A 241 -4.39 3.38 -7.04
C LEU A 241 -3.78 2.08 -6.51
N TYR A 242 -3.83 0.98 -7.28
CA TYR A 242 -3.19 -0.27 -6.91
C TYR A 242 -1.69 -0.07 -6.68
N TRP A 243 -0.98 0.51 -7.66
CA TRP A 243 0.46 0.76 -7.53
C TRP A 243 0.80 1.73 -6.41
N ILE A 244 -0.04 2.75 -6.22
CA ILE A 244 0.11 3.73 -5.14
C ILE A 244 -0.06 3.06 -3.77
N VAL A 245 -1.14 2.31 -3.56
CA VAL A 245 -1.42 1.61 -2.29
C VAL A 245 -0.37 0.55 -2.03
N ARG A 246 0.03 -0.19 -3.04
CA ARG A 246 1.09 -1.19 -2.93
C ARG A 246 2.41 -0.55 -2.52
N GLY A 247 2.82 0.54 -3.17
CA GLY A 247 4.02 1.29 -2.81
C GLY A 247 3.94 1.85 -1.38
N TYR A 248 2.78 2.36 -0.99
CA TYR A 248 2.55 2.91 0.34
C TYR A 248 2.54 1.82 1.44
N LEU A 249 1.90 0.69 1.20
CA LEU A 249 1.91 -0.45 2.13
C LEU A 249 3.33 -0.99 2.29
N ASN A 250 4.10 -1.09 1.20
CA ASN A 250 5.51 -1.47 1.25
C ASN A 250 6.34 -0.46 2.05
N TRP A 251 6.07 0.84 1.91
CA TRP A 251 6.71 1.89 2.70
C TRP A 251 6.36 1.78 4.21
N THR A 252 5.14 1.40 4.55
CA THR A 252 4.63 1.41 5.92
C THR A 252 4.80 0.08 6.67
N GLN A 253 5.36 -0.97 6.06
CA GLN A 253 5.51 -2.31 6.69
C GLN A 253 6.24 -2.27 8.04
N ASN A 254 7.18 -1.34 8.21
CA ASN A 254 7.99 -1.22 9.43
C ASN A 254 7.47 -0.18 10.42
N LEU A 255 6.35 0.50 10.11
CA LEU A 255 5.83 1.59 10.93
C LEU A 255 4.73 1.07 11.83
N GLN A 256 4.92 1.18 13.14
CA GLN A 256 3.87 0.95 14.14
C GLN A 256 3.19 2.28 14.50
N CYS A 257 2.52 2.90 13.52
CA CYS A 257 1.81 4.17 13.71
C CYS A 257 0.31 3.96 13.58
N GLU A 258 -0.42 4.16 14.68
CA GLU A 258 -1.88 4.01 14.72
C GLU A 258 -2.59 4.96 13.75
N ASP A 259 -2.13 6.21 13.63
CA ASP A 259 -2.76 7.20 12.75
C ASP A 259 -2.67 6.82 11.27
N VAL A 260 -1.55 6.22 10.86
CA VAL A 260 -1.38 5.68 9.50
C VAL A 260 -2.38 4.57 9.24
N TYR A 261 -2.58 3.64 10.19
CA TYR A 261 -3.55 2.56 10.01
C TYR A 261 -5.00 3.05 10.04
N ARG A 262 -5.34 4.05 10.86
CA ARG A 262 -6.65 4.72 10.84
C ARG A 262 -6.93 5.33 9.47
N LEU A 263 -5.96 6.06 8.91
CA LEU A 263 -6.09 6.65 7.58
C LEU A 263 -6.16 5.57 6.48
N LEU A 264 -5.42 4.46 6.62
CA LEU A 264 -5.52 3.34 5.69
C LEU A 264 -6.90 2.70 5.72
N ALA A 265 -7.51 2.56 6.90
CA ALA A 265 -8.88 2.07 7.02
C ALA A 265 -9.91 3.03 6.38
N ILE A 266 -9.74 4.35 6.57
CA ILE A 266 -10.56 5.36 5.89
C ILE A 266 -10.41 5.23 4.37
N PHE A 267 -9.17 5.12 3.89
CA PHE A 267 -8.88 4.97 2.47
C PHE A 267 -9.49 3.68 1.91
N ASP A 268 -9.39 2.56 2.63
CA ASP A 268 -9.99 1.28 2.28
C ASP A 268 -11.52 1.38 2.15
N ASN A 269 -12.18 2.03 3.11
CA ASN A 269 -13.62 2.25 3.08
C ASN A 269 -14.05 3.10 1.89
N LEU A 270 -13.26 4.12 1.53
CA LEU A 270 -13.51 4.94 0.34
C LEU A 270 -13.40 4.10 -0.93
N LEU A 271 -12.35 3.28 -1.07
CA LEU A 271 -12.20 2.39 -2.22
C LEU A 271 -13.42 1.47 -2.36
N LEU A 272 -13.82 0.81 -1.28
CA LEU A 272 -15.00 -0.07 -1.26
C LEU A 272 -16.29 0.68 -1.60
N HIS A 273 -16.46 1.90 -1.10
CA HIS A 273 -17.62 2.74 -1.40
C HIS A 273 -17.70 3.06 -2.90
N PHE A 274 -16.59 3.49 -3.51
CA PHE A 274 -16.55 3.80 -4.94
C PHE A 274 -16.82 2.58 -5.82
N GLN A 275 -16.38 1.39 -5.39
CA GLN A 275 -16.69 0.15 -6.10
C GLN A 275 -18.18 -0.18 -6.06
N GLY A 276 -18.82 -0.06 -4.88
CA GLY A 276 -20.25 -0.35 -4.72
C GLY A 276 -21.17 0.65 -5.43
N ALA A 277 -20.78 1.92 -5.49
CA ALA A 277 -21.54 2.95 -6.22
C ALA A 277 -21.41 2.80 -7.75
N GLY A 278 -20.27 2.32 -8.23
CA GLY A 278 -19.97 2.23 -9.67
C GLY A 278 -20.60 1.05 -10.41
N THR A 279 -20.85 -0.08 -9.72
CA THR A 279 -21.36 -1.31 -10.36
C THR A 279 -22.72 -1.16 -11.04
N GLU A 280 -23.60 -0.29 -10.54
CA GLU A 280 -24.94 -0.11 -11.13
C GLU A 280 -25.05 1.17 -11.99
N ALA A 281 -24.34 2.24 -11.63
CA ALA A 281 -24.54 3.56 -12.24
C ALA A 281 -23.67 3.82 -13.49
N LEU A 282 -22.50 3.19 -13.60
CA LEU A 282 -21.51 3.53 -14.63
C LEU A 282 -21.32 2.45 -15.70
N GLY A 283 -21.97 1.28 -15.56
CA GLY A 283 -21.79 0.16 -16.49
C GLY A 283 -20.33 -0.32 -16.59
N ILE A 284 -19.53 -0.04 -15.56
CA ILE A 284 -18.10 -0.38 -15.51
C ILE A 284 -17.98 -1.90 -15.36
N ASP A 285 -17.44 -2.55 -16.39
CA ASP A 285 -17.03 -3.94 -16.28
C ASP A 285 -15.69 -4.00 -15.55
N TRP A 286 -15.77 -4.19 -14.24
CA TRP A 286 -14.61 -4.39 -13.37
C TRP A 286 -13.68 -5.49 -13.87
N SER A 287 -14.17 -6.43 -14.68
CA SER A 287 -13.35 -7.48 -15.26
C SER A 287 -12.23 -6.94 -16.16
N VAL A 288 -12.39 -5.76 -16.79
CA VAL A 288 -11.38 -5.17 -17.70
C VAL A 288 -10.25 -4.47 -16.94
N ALA A 289 -10.53 -3.83 -15.80
CA ALA A 289 -9.49 -3.17 -15.00
C ALA A 289 -8.43 -4.16 -14.48
N TRP A 290 -8.79 -5.44 -14.29
CA TRP A 290 -7.89 -6.47 -13.79
C TRP A 290 -7.00 -7.13 -14.86
N THR A 291 -7.29 -6.98 -16.16
CA THR A 291 -6.50 -7.64 -17.23
C THR A 291 -5.12 -7.03 -17.43
N PHE A 292 -4.87 -5.83 -16.88
CA PHE A 292 -3.64 -5.06 -17.08
C PHE A 292 -2.60 -5.19 -15.95
N VAL A 293 -2.92 -5.87 -14.86
CA VAL A 293 -1.98 -6.08 -13.73
C VAL A 293 -1.57 -7.57 -13.71
N ASP A 294 -0.35 -7.86 -13.25
CA ASP A 294 0.32 -9.17 -13.17
C ASP A 294 -0.56 -10.42 -12.88
N LEU A 295 0.01 -11.62 -13.05
CA LEU A 295 -0.65 -12.92 -12.82
C LEU A 295 -1.41 -13.06 -11.48
N MET A 296 -1.03 -12.28 -10.45
CA MET A 296 -1.68 -12.29 -9.12
C MET A 296 -3.01 -11.53 -9.09
N THR A 297 -3.13 -10.44 -9.84
CA THR A 297 -4.38 -9.68 -9.97
C THR A 297 -5.43 -10.41 -10.80
N VAL A 298 -5.01 -11.28 -11.72
CA VAL A 298 -5.91 -12.23 -12.40
C VAL A 298 -6.58 -13.16 -11.38
N ARG A 299 -5.87 -13.60 -10.34
CA ARG A 299 -6.46 -14.46 -9.30
C ARG A 299 -7.47 -13.72 -8.42
N LEU A 300 -7.18 -12.46 -8.07
CA LEU A 300 -8.12 -11.63 -7.29
C LEU A 300 -9.41 -11.34 -8.08
N ARG A 301 -9.29 -11.12 -9.40
CA ARG A 301 -10.41 -10.99 -10.34
C ARG A 301 -11.28 -12.24 -10.35
N ASP A 302 -10.68 -13.41 -10.53
CA ASP A 302 -11.41 -14.68 -10.62
C ASP A 302 -12.14 -15.03 -9.32
N CYS A 303 -11.71 -14.45 -8.20
CA CYS A 303 -12.35 -14.62 -6.89
C CYS A 303 -13.43 -13.59 -6.59
N GLY A 304 -13.65 -12.58 -7.46
CA GLY A 304 -14.59 -11.49 -7.19
C GLY A 304 -14.17 -10.62 -6.00
N MET A 305 -12.87 -10.55 -5.70
CA MET A 305 -12.40 -9.76 -4.57
C MET A 305 -12.50 -8.25 -4.87
N PRO A 306 -13.05 -7.45 -3.94
CA PRO A 306 -13.04 -6.00 -4.09
C PRO A 306 -11.60 -5.46 -4.04
N PHE A 307 -11.39 -4.34 -4.73
CA PHE A 307 -10.14 -3.61 -4.72
C PHE A 307 -10.09 -2.80 -3.42
N SER A 308 -9.20 -3.20 -2.52
CA SER A 308 -9.20 -2.73 -1.14
C SER A 308 -7.77 -2.75 -0.57
N VAL A 309 -7.49 -1.87 0.39
CA VAL A 309 -6.21 -1.85 1.13
C VAL A 309 -6.01 -3.17 1.87
N LEU A 310 -7.06 -3.72 2.48
CA LEU A 310 -7.03 -5.03 3.12
C LEU A 310 -6.64 -6.14 2.14
N ALA A 311 -7.25 -6.16 0.95
CA ALA A 311 -6.92 -7.13 -0.10
C ALA A 311 -5.45 -7.05 -0.52
N ILE A 312 -4.94 -5.84 -0.77
CA ILE A 312 -3.54 -5.62 -1.16
C ILE A 312 -2.59 -5.94 0.00
N SER A 313 -3.00 -5.68 1.25
CA SER A 313 -2.21 -6.03 2.44
C SER A 313 -2.04 -7.54 2.58
N PHE A 314 -3.07 -8.33 2.26
CA PHE A 314 -2.96 -9.79 2.19
C PHE A 314 -2.01 -10.24 1.10
N GLU A 315 -2.14 -9.68 -0.10
CA GLU A 315 -1.25 -9.97 -1.23
C GLU A 315 0.22 -9.74 -0.88
N LEU A 316 0.51 -8.64 -0.19
CA LEU A 316 1.87 -8.24 0.19
C LEU A 316 2.37 -8.88 1.49
N GLY A 317 1.52 -9.59 2.24
CA GLY A 317 1.87 -10.14 3.56
C GLY A 317 2.11 -9.06 4.63
N VAL A 318 1.46 -7.90 4.52
CA VAL A 318 1.57 -6.79 5.48
C VAL A 318 0.65 -7.05 6.67
N HIS A 319 1.12 -7.91 7.58
CA HIS A 319 0.34 -8.37 8.73
C HIS A 319 0.02 -7.27 9.74
N GLN A 320 0.80 -6.18 9.80
CA GLN A 320 0.62 -5.15 10.81
C GLN A 320 -0.72 -4.41 10.67
N TYR A 321 -1.08 -4.01 9.44
CA TYR A 321 -2.39 -3.40 9.18
C TYR A 321 -3.55 -4.38 9.42
N ILE A 322 -3.38 -5.64 9.02
CA ILE A 322 -4.38 -6.70 9.25
C ILE A 322 -4.61 -6.93 10.75
N ASN A 323 -3.54 -7.07 11.51
CA ASN A 323 -3.59 -7.24 12.96
C ASN A 323 -4.20 -6.00 13.62
N TRP A 324 -3.83 -4.81 13.16
CA TRP A 324 -4.40 -3.57 13.65
C TRP A 324 -5.92 -3.50 13.43
N LEU A 325 -6.42 -3.86 12.25
CA LEU A 325 -7.85 -3.96 11.98
C LEU A 325 -8.56 -4.96 12.89
N GLY A 326 -7.93 -6.10 13.19
CA GLY A 326 -8.45 -7.10 14.13
C GLY A 326 -8.59 -6.57 15.56
N MET A 327 -7.69 -5.68 15.98
CA MET A 327 -7.74 -5.03 17.30
C MET A 327 -8.71 -3.83 17.36
N HIS A 328 -9.17 -3.31 16.22
CA HIS A 328 -10.03 -2.12 16.14
C HIS A 328 -11.35 -2.42 15.41
N PRO A 329 -12.31 -3.12 16.05
CA PRO A 329 -13.55 -3.55 15.42
C PRO A 329 -14.40 -2.40 14.86
N SER A 330 -14.29 -1.19 15.42
CA SER A 330 -14.96 0.02 14.92
C SER A 330 -14.47 0.43 13.53
N ALA A 331 -13.18 0.26 13.24
CA ALA A 331 -12.61 0.47 11.91
C ALA A 331 -13.00 -0.68 10.95
N ALA A 332 -13.08 -1.91 11.47
CA ALA A 332 -13.49 -3.09 10.72
C ALA A 332 -15.02 -3.15 10.44
N LEU A 333 -15.84 -2.44 11.21
CA LEU A 333 -17.30 -2.41 11.08
C LEU A 333 -17.76 -1.90 9.72
N ALA A 334 -17.07 -0.89 9.17
CA ALA A 334 -17.26 -0.41 7.80
C ALA A 334 -16.86 -1.45 6.73
N GLN A 335 -16.01 -2.41 7.11
CA GLN A 335 -15.49 -3.48 6.24
C GLN A 335 -16.21 -4.82 6.42
N LYS A 336 -17.25 -4.93 7.26
CA LYS A 336 -17.94 -6.20 7.56
C LYS A 336 -18.41 -6.96 6.31
N ARG A 337 -18.83 -6.25 5.26
CA ARG A 337 -19.22 -6.84 3.97
C ARG A 337 -18.02 -7.50 3.28
N THR A 338 -16.89 -6.82 3.25
CA THR A 338 -15.63 -7.28 2.66
C THR A 338 -15.01 -8.42 3.46
N GLY A 339 -15.05 -8.35 4.79
CA GLY A 339 -14.53 -9.38 5.69
C GLY A 339 -15.29 -10.70 5.60
N ALA A 340 -16.62 -10.67 5.51
CA ALA A 340 -17.43 -11.87 5.31
C ALA A 340 -17.15 -12.54 3.97
N GLU A 341 -16.98 -11.76 2.90
CA GLU A 341 -16.63 -12.26 1.57
C GLU A 341 -15.18 -12.80 1.52
N LEU A 342 -14.22 -12.10 2.13
CA LEU A 342 -12.83 -12.58 2.29
C LEU A 342 -12.77 -13.90 3.07
N CYS A 343 -13.54 -14.03 4.16
CA CYS A 343 -13.61 -15.28 4.92
C CYS A 343 -14.15 -16.42 4.04
N LYS A 344 -15.30 -16.23 3.39
CA LYS A 344 -15.89 -17.23 2.48
C LYS A 344 -14.92 -17.68 1.40
N MET A 345 -14.16 -16.76 0.82
CA MET A 345 -13.18 -17.07 -0.23
C MET A 345 -11.94 -17.78 0.30
N LEU A 346 -11.39 -17.36 1.44
CA LEU A 346 -10.24 -18.04 2.06
C LEU A 346 -10.57 -19.45 2.53
N PHE A 347 -11.84 -19.75 2.82
CA PHE A 347 -12.32 -21.12 3.03
C PHE A 347 -12.45 -21.94 1.72
N ASN A 348 -12.63 -21.30 0.57
CA ASN A 348 -12.69 -21.96 -0.75
C ASN A 348 -11.30 -22.22 -1.35
N PHE A 349 -10.28 -21.49 -0.90
CA PHE A 349 -8.87 -21.81 -1.12
C PHE A 349 -8.54 -23.07 -0.30
N GLY A 350 -8.53 -24.23 -0.96
CA GLY A 350 -8.37 -25.54 -0.32
C GLY A 350 -7.14 -25.64 0.61
N PRO A 351 -7.07 -26.68 1.46
CA PRO A 351 -6.13 -26.80 2.59
C PRO A 351 -4.63 -26.74 2.24
N ASP A 352 -4.27 -26.82 0.95
CA ASP A 352 -2.90 -26.75 0.45
C ASP A 352 -2.42 -25.31 0.12
N SER A 353 -3.29 -24.31 0.28
CA SER A 353 -2.96 -22.92 -0.05
C SER A 353 -2.55 -22.10 1.19
N CYS A 354 -1.24 -21.89 1.30
CA CYS A 354 -0.51 -20.88 2.08
C CYS A 354 -0.66 -20.82 3.62
N ARG A 355 0.48 -20.54 4.29
CA ARG A 355 0.63 -20.24 5.73
C ARG A 355 -0.29 -19.10 6.20
N GLN A 356 -0.70 -18.23 5.28
CA GLN A 356 -1.56 -17.06 5.51
C GLN A 356 -3.02 -17.43 5.80
N THR A 357 -3.55 -18.53 5.24
CA THR A 357 -4.93 -18.98 5.44
C THR A 357 -5.18 -19.46 6.88
N LYS A 358 -4.17 -20.12 7.48
CA LYS A 358 -4.23 -20.55 8.90
C LYS A 358 -4.20 -19.38 9.88
N LEU A 359 -3.34 -18.38 9.64
CA LEU A 359 -3.25 -17.17 10.46
C LEU A 359 -4.58 -16.38 10.41
N LEU A 360 -5.24 -16.36 9.25
CA LEU A 360 -6.49 -15.64 9.08
C LEU A 360 -7.68 -16.33 9.74
N VAL A 361 -7.79 -17.66 9.65
CA VAL A 361 -8.80 -18.42 10.40
C VAL A 361 -8.64 -18.18 11.91
N GLN A 362 -7.40 -18.03 12.38
CA GLN A 362 -7.12 -17.74 13.78
C GLN A 362 -7.56 -16.30 14.15
N LEU A 363 -7.15 -15.29 13.39
CA LEU A 363 -7.53 -13.88 13.63
C LEU A 363 -9.04 -13.62 13.50
N THR A 364 -9.72 -14.26 12.56
CA THR A 364 -11.17 -14.14 12.36
C THR A 364 -11.94 -14.82 13.49
N ASN A 365 -11.48 -15.97 13.98
CA ASN A 365 -12.05 -16.60 15.17
C ASN A 365 -11.83 -15.76 16.43
N ASP A 366 -10.64 -15.18 16.63
CA ASP A 366 -10.33 -14.35 17.81
C ASP A 366 -11.12 -13.02 17.81
N ALA A 367 -11.29 -12.38 16.64
CA ALA A 367 -12.12 -11.18 16.49
C ALA A 367 -13.62 -11.48 16.67
N PHE A 368 -14.10 -12.62 16.17
CA PHE A 368 -15.48 -13.06 16.34
C PHE A 368 -15.79 -13.39 17.80
N ILE A 369 -14.87 -14.07 18.51
CA ILE A 369 -14.97 -14.35 19.95
C ILE A 369 -14.96 -13.05 20.76
N SER A 370 -14.06 -12.11 20.44
CA SER A 370 -13.98 -10.81 21.13
C SER A 370 -15.24 -9.96 20.94
N SER A 371 -15.89 -10.03 19.76
CA SER A 371 -17.14 -9.31 19.49
C SER A 371 -18.35 -9.87 20.25
N ARG A 372 -18.34 -11.16 20.62
CA ARG A 372 -19.39 -11.78 21.45
C ARG A 372 -19.23 -11.50 22.94
N LEU A 373 -18.04 -11.11 23.40
CA LEU A 373 -17.77 -10.81 24.81
C LEU A 373 -18.14 -9.37 25.21
N LEU A 374 -18.37 -8.48 24.24
CA LEU A 374 -18.91 -7.13 24.47
C LEU A 374 -20.44 -7.18 24.45
N ASN A 375 -21.04 -7.37 25.62
CA ASN A 375 -22.49 -7.30 25.82
C ASN A 375 -23.02 -5.91 25.46
N PHE A 376 -23.65 -5.79 24.29
CA PHE A 376 -24.61 -4.73 23.99
C PHE A 376 -25.94 -5.40 23.65
N GLU A 377 -26.88 -5.34 24.60
CA GLU A 377 -28.27 -5.66 24.34
C GLU A 377 -28.88 -4.52 23.52
N MET A 378 -29.42 -4.86 22.36
CA MET A 378 -30.36 -4.01 21.64
C MET A 378 -31.57 -4.87 21.25
N PRO A 379 -32.82 -4.41 21.48
CA PRO A 379 -34.00 -5.20 21.21
C PRO A 379 -34.35 -5.11 19.72
N LEU A 380 -34.49 -6.25 19.06
CA LEU A 380 -35.08 -6.34 17.74
C LEU A 380 -36.23 -7.35 17.80
N ASP A 381 -37.45 -6.83 17.90
CA ASP A 381 -38.67 -7.55 17.53
C ASP A 381 -38.69 -7.72 16.00
N ILE A 382 -38.62 -8.97 15.52
CA ILE A 382 -39.04 -9.33 14.15
C ILE A 382 -39.81 -10.66 14.19
N PRO A 383 -40.94 -10.80 13.47
CA PRO A 383 -41.86 -11.94 13.59
C PRO A 383 -41.37 -13.20 12.87
N THR A 384 -41.75 -14.34 13.46
CA THR A 384 -41.39 -15.70 13.05
C THR A 384 -42.35 -16.26 12.00
N GLU A 385 -42.25 -15.88 10.72
CA GLU A 385 -42.92 -16.62 9.64
C GLU A 385 -42.09 -16.60 8.35
N PHE A 386 -41.52 -17.75 7.98
CA PHE A 386 -41.49 -18.32 6.62
C PHE A 386 -40.63 -19.60 6.61
N PHE A 387 -41.28 -20.74 6.86
CA PHE A 387 -40.75 -22.05 6.49
C PHE A 387 -41.01 -22.28 5.00
N CYS A 388 -39.96 -22.29 4.16
CA CYS A 388 -40.08 -22.81 2.79
C CYS A 388 -39.47 -24.21 2.71
N ARG A 389 -40.36 -25.18 2.47
CA ARG A 389 -40.10 -26.51 1.92
C ARG A 389 -39.30 -26.41 0.62
N ILE A 390 -38.30 -27.28 0.47
CA ILE A 390 -37.76 -27.65 -0.82
C ILE A 390 -38.39 -29.01 -1.18
N GLU A 391 -39.27 -29.03 -2.17
CA GLU A 391 -39.69 -30.25 -2.87
C GLU A 391 -38.70 -30.56 -4.00
N PRO A 392 -38.31 -31.83 -4.22
CA PRO A 392 -37.56 -32.21 -5.40
C PRO A 392 -38.52 -32.49 -6.57
N ALA A 393 -38.19 -31.88 -7.71
CA ALA A 393 -38.88 -32.02 -8.98
C ALA A 393 -38.81 -33.44 -9.56
N ASN A 394 -39.94 -33.86 -10.13
CA ASN A 394 -40.18 -35.08 -10.87
C ASN A 394 -39.31 -35.23 -12.12
N LEU A 395 -38.80 -36.45 -12.35
CA LEU A 395 -38.54 -36.99 -13.69
C LEU A 395 -38.84 -38.51 -13.70
N GLY A 396 -39.78 -38.89 -14.58
CA GLY A 396 -39.64 -40.10 -15.41
C GLY A 396 -40.14 -41.44 -14.86
N SER A 397 -41.40 -41.75 -15.19
CA SER A 397 -42.05 -43.06 -15.12
C SER A 397 -41.35 -44.17 -15.93
N SER A 398 -41.28 -45.38 -15.40
CA SER A 398 -41.93 -46.58 -16.01
C SER A 398 -41.77 -47.87 -15.18
N GLU A 399 -42.91 -48.54 -15.00
CA GLU A 399 -43.13 -49.98 -14.86
C GLU A 399 -42.70 -50.79 -13.61
N PHE A 400 -43.68 -50.92 -12.71
CA PHE A 400 -44.34 -52.18 -12.32
C PHE A 400 -43.50 -53.47 -12.19
N LYS A 401 -43.24 -53.91 -10.94
CA LYS A 401 -43.70 -55.23 -10.46
C LYS A 401 -43.64 -55.36 -8.93
N ARG A 402 -44.75 -55.83 -8.38
CA ARG A 402 -45.01 -56.17 -6.98
C ARG A 402 -44.24 -57.45 -6.57
N LEU A 403 -43.79 -57.48 -5.32
CA LEU A 403 -43.75 -58.62 -4.37
C LEU A 403 -43.30 -58.00 -3.03
N ASN A 404 -44.20 -57.65 -2.10
CA ASN A 404 -44.77 -58.51 -1.06
C ASN A 404 -43.72 -59.35 -0.32
N THR A 405 -43.20 -58.86 0.82
CA THR A 405 -43.16 -59.63 2.08
C THR A 405 -42.89 -58.73 3.29
N ASN A 406 -43.64 -59.08 4.33
CA ASN A 406 -43.83 -58.50 5.64
C ASN A 406 -42.70 -58.79 6.65
N TYR A 407 -42.50 -57.85 7.60
CA TYR A 407 -42.04 -57.97 9.01
C TYR A 407 -40.74 -58.79 9.31
N THR A 408 -39.83 -58.44 10.25
CA THR A 408 -40.07 -58.14 11.67
C THR A 408 -38.77 -57.65 12.35
N CYS A 409 -38.93 -56.82 13.39
CA CYS A 409 -37.93 -56.34 14.35
C CYS A 409 -37.37 -57.41 15.33
N LEU A 410 -36.40 -56.95 16.15
CA LEU A 410 -35.85 -57.46 17.44
C LEU A 410 -34.53 -58.25 17.30
N SER A 411 -33.48 -58.06 18.12
CA SER A 411 -33.45 -57.66 19.53
C SER A 411 -32.08 -57.10 19.97
N LYS A 412 -32.09 -56.46 21.16
CA LYS A 412 -30.96 -55.95 21.95
C LYS A 412 -30.25 -57.04 22.79
N HIS A 413 -29.08 -56.66 23.32
CA HIS A 413 -28.19 -57.29 24.32
C HIS A 413 -27.07 -58.15 23.70
N GLY A 414 -25.80 -58.12 24.12
CA GLY A 414 -25.13 -57.51 25.27
C GLY A 414 -23.93 -58.42 25.65
N SER A 415 -22.84 -57.83 26.14
CA SER A 415 -21.68 -58.44 26.83
C SER A 415 -20.48 -58.99 26.05
N THR A 416 -19.38 -58.26 26.22
CA THR A 416 -17.98 -58.60 26.51
C THR A 416 -17.55 -60.08 26.63
N THR A 417 -16.52 -60.49 25.88
CA THR A 417 -15.35 -61.21 26.44
C THR A 417 -14.13 -61.21 25.50
N THR A 418 -12.96 -61.10 26.12
CA THR A 418 -11.60 -61.03 25.59
C THR A 418 -11.02 -62.41 25.26
N ARG A 419 -10.28 -62.57 24.14
CA ARG A 419 -9.12 -63.48 24.07
C ARG A 419 -8.15 -63.15 22.92
N ILE A 420 -6.89 -63.47 23.19
CA ILE A 420 -5.62 -63.04 22.59
C ILE A 420 -5.11 -64.04 21.52
N ALA A 421 -4.18 -63.56 20.67
CA ALA A 421 -3.25 -64.25 19.75
C ALA A 421 -3.78 -64.46 18.31
N GLU A 422 -3.06 -64.21 17.22
CA GLU A 422 -1.64 -63.94 16.98
C GLU A 422 -1.44 -63.35 15.56
N LYS A 423 -0.37 -62.55 15.39
CA LYS A 423 0.46 -62.35 14.17
C LYS A 423 -0.23 -62.17 12.80
N THR A 424 -0.27 -60.94 12.32
CA THR A 424 0.38 -60.55 11.05
C THR A 424 0.66 -59.05 11.03
N GLY A 425 1.93 -58.68 10.84
CA GLY A 425 2.36 -57.30 10.69
C GLY A 425 1.82 -56.70 9.39
N LYS A 426 0.79 -55.87 9.51
CA LYS A 426 0.43 -54.84 8.54
C LYS A 426 0.07 -53.59 9.34
N TYR A 427 0.92 -52.56 9.29
CA TYR A 427 0.56 -51.23 9.71
C TYR A 427 -0.57 -50.73 8.80
N ARG A 428 -1.82 -50.99 9.18
CA ARG A 428 -2.96 -50.21 8.71
C ARG A 428 -2.94 -48.91 9.50
N THR A 429 -2.64 -47.82 8.81
CA THR A 429 -2.98 -46.47 9.27
C THR A 429 -4.49 -46.38 9.39
N LEU A 430 -5.01 -46.67 10.59
CA LEU A 430 -6.37 -46.30 10.99
C LEU A 430 -6.40 -44.77 11.09
N LYS A 431 -6.77 -44.10 9.99
CA LYS A 431 -7.31 -42.74 10.09
C LYS A 431 -8.66 -42.87 10.81
N PRO A 432 -8.89 -42.21 11.95
CA PRO A 432 -10.25 -42.05 12.42
C PRO A 432 -10.98 -41.20 11.36
N LYS A 433 -11.97 -41.77 10.69
CA LYS A 433 -12.95 -40.98 9.94
C LYS A 433 -13.87 -40.35 10.98
N MET A 434 -13.45 -39.22 11.50
CA MET A 434 -14.30 -38.34 12.28
C MET A 434 -15.11 -37.51 11.29
N SER A 435 -16.43 -37.55 11.39
CA SER A 435 -17.32 -36.67 10.64
C SER A 435 -17.17 -35.22 11.13
N LEU A 436 -17.51 -34.25 10.29
CA LEU A 436 -17.45 -32.82 10.65
C LEU A 436 -18.27 -32.51 11.91
N ARG A 437 -19.39 -33.23 12.11
CA ARG A 437 -20.21 -33.12 13.32
C ARG A 437 -19.48 -33.62 14.57
N GLU A 438 -18.81 -34.76 14.50
CA GLU A 438 -18.01 -35.28 15.62
C GLU A 438 -16.83 -34.36 15.93
N LEU A 439 -16.20 -33.77 14.90
CA LEU A 439 -15.13 -32.78 15.06
C LEU A 439 -15.62 -31.52 15.78
N ILE A 440 -16.84 -31.07 15.49
CA ILE A 440 -17.49 -29.92 16.12
C ILE A 440 -17.92 -30.24 17.55
N GLU A 441 -18.43 -31.45 17.83
CA GLU A 441 -18.81 -31.90 19.17
C GLU A 441 -17.59 -32.14 20.09
N TRP A 442 -16.44 -32.49 19.52
CA TRP A 442 -15.17 -32.63 20.27
C TRP A 442 -14.53 -31.26 20.62
N TRP A 443 -14.97 -30.19 19.95
CA TRP A 443 -14.45 -28.82 20.08
C TRP A 443 -15.13 -28.07 21.23
N ASN A 444 -15.03 -28.61 22.46
CA ASN A 444 -15.49 -27.96 23.69
C ASN A 444 -14.39 -27.03 24.27
N PRO A 445 -14.69 -25.80 24.72
CA PRO A 445 -13.76 -24.89 25.42
C PRO A 445 -12.93 -25.47 26.58
N ASP A 446 -13.37 -26.58 27.20
CA ASP A 446 -12.63 -27.22 28.31
C ASP A 446 -11.33 -27.94 27.88
N ASN A 447 -11.12 -28.14 26.56
CA ASN A 447 -9.94 -28.86 26.03
C ASN A 447 -8.77 -27.94 25.63
N ARG A 448 -8.74 -26.68 26.08
CA ARG A 448 -7.71 -25.69 25.75
C ARG A 448 -6.28 -26.18 25.99
N SER A 449 -6.04 -26.92 27.08
CA SER A 449 -4.73 -27.48 27.41
C SER A 449 -4.28 -28.58 26.44
N GLU A 450 -5.22 -29.37 25.92
CA GLU A 450 -4.91 -30.44 24.96
C GLU A 450 -4.72 -29.90 23.54
N LEU A 451 -5.41 -28.80 23.22
CA LEU A 451 -5.19 -28.05 21.98
C LEU A 451 -3.80 -27.40 21.94
N LEU A 452 -3.37 -26.79 23.06
CA LEU A 452 -2.03 -26.23 23.20
C LEU A 452 -0.96 -27.32 23.11
N ARG A 453 -1.17 -28.48 23.73
CA ARG A 453 -0.29 -29.64 23.58
C ARG A 453 -0.17 -30.14 22.14
N LEU A 454 -1.26 -30.15 21.38
CA LEU A 454 -1.25 -30.54 19.96
C LEU A 454 -0.55 -29.49 19.08
N ILE A 455 -0.63 -28.21 19.43
CA ILE A 455 0.10 -27.13 18.76
C ILE A 455 1.60 -27.26 19.06
N ASP A 456 1.97 -27.42 20.32
CA ASP A 456 3.37 -27.61 20.75
C ASP A 456 3.98 -28.88 20.12
N TRP A 457 3.21 -29.96 20.05
CA TRP A 457 3.64 -31.21 19.39
C TRP A 457 3.87 -31.03 17.89
N ASN A 458 2.99 -30.26 17.20
CA ASN A 458 3.17 -29.99 15.77
C ASN A 458 4.33 -29.04 15.50
N LEU A 459 4.55 -28.04 16.36
CA LEU A 459 5.71 -27.14 16.27
C LEU A 459 7.01 -27.92 16.47
N ALA A 460 7.10 -28.76 17.51
CA ALA A 460 8.26 -29.61 17.75
C ALA A 460 8.55 -30.55 16.56
N ARG A 461 7.49 -31.08 15.91
CA ARG A 461 7.64 -31.95 14.74
C ARG A 461 8.16 -31.21 13.50
N GLU A 462 7.79 -29.95 13.31
CA GLU A 462 8.30 -29.13 12.20
C GLU A 462 9.73 -28.64 12.47
N GLU A 463 10.06 -28.29 13.71
CA GLU A 463 11.46 -28.02 14.11
C GLU A 463 12.36 -29.24 13.89
N GLU A 464 11.85 -30.44 14.18
CA GLU A 464 12.58 -31.68 13.95
C GLU A 464 12.76 -31.97 12.45
N LYS A 465 11.77 -31.67 11.61
CA LYS A 465 11.89 -31.76 10.14
C LYS A 465 12.90 -30.76 9.59
N GLU A 466 12.89 -29.52 10.05
CA GLU A 466 13.87 -28.51 9.64
C GLU A 466 15.27 -28.85 10.15
N ALA A 467 15.40 -29.40 11.35
CA ALA A 467 16.68 -29.91 11.86
C ALA A 467 17.18 -31.09 11.01
N CYS A 468 16.26 -31.95 10.56
CA CYS A 468 16.58 -33.08 9.68
C CYS A 468 17.01 -32.60 8.28
N ALA A 469 16.31 -31.62 7.71
CA ALA A 469 16.69 -30.96 6.46
C ALA A 469 18.07 -30.29 6.58
N ARG A 470 18.33 -29.55 7.66
CA ARG A 470 19.63 -28.92 7.96
C ARG A 470 20.76 -29.91 8.20
N ARG A 471 20.46 -31.15 8.62
CA ARG A 471 21.44 -32.24 8.73
C ARG A 471 21.71 -32.89 7.38
N MET A 472 20.70 -32.99 6.50
CA MET A 472 20.86 -33.48 5.14
C MET A 472 21.67 -32.51 4.27
N ASP A 473 21.47 -31.20 4.40
CA ASP A 473 22.22 -30.18 3.66
C ASP A 473 23.69 -30.06 4.08
N ARG A 474 24.04 -30.48 5.30
CA ARG A 474 25.43 -30.44 5.80
C ARG A 474 26.31 -31.62 5.37
N GLY A 475 25.85 -32.44 4.41
CA GLY A 475 26.73 -33.37 3.70
C GLY A 475 27.41 -34.42 4.58
N VAL A 476 26.71 -35.00 5.55
CA VAL A 476 27.21 -36.22 6.23
C VAL A 476 26.82 -37.44 5.39
N ALA A 477 27.64 -37.73 4.40
CA ALA A 477 27.61 -39.02 3.72
C ALA A 477 28.06 -40.12 4.70
N GLY A 478 27.15 -41.01 5.05
CA GLY A 478 27.45 -42.37 5.50
C GLY A 478 27.63 -42.60 6.99
N ARG A 479 26.57 -43.08 7.65
CA ARG A 479 26.50 -44.46 8.19
C ARG A 479 25.17 -44.67 8.91
N GLN A 480 24.59 -45.83 8.63
CA GLN A 480 23.44 -46.44 9.28
C GLN A 480 23.71 -46.55 10.79
N LEU A 481 22.92 -45.89 11.63
CA LEU A 481 22.94 -46.10 13.08
C LEU A 481 21.51 -46.30 13.57
N CYS A 482 21.27 -47.55 14.00
CA CYS A 482 20.07 -48.00 14.67
C CYS A 482 19.75 -47.13 15.88
N LEU A 483 18.47 -46.77 16.01
CA LEU A 483 17.90 -46.20 17.22
C LEU A 483 18.09 -47.19 18.39
N ARG A 484 18.87 -46.79 19.40
CA ARG A 484 18.70 -47.24 20.79
C ARG A 484 18.41 -46.03 21.68
N PRO A 485 17.52 -46.18 22.68
CA PRO A 485 17.05 -45.06 23.49
C PRO A 485 18.08 -44.66 24.55
N TYR A 486 18.24 -43.36 24.74
CA TYR A 486 19.14 -42.77 25.75
C TYR A 486 18.49 -42.83 27.13
N GLN A 487 19.16 -43.50 28.07
CA GLN A 487 18.93 -43.38 29.51
C GLN A 487 19.60 -42.11 30.04
N MET A 488 18.97 -41.47 31.02
CA MET A 488 19.49 -40.32 31.76
C MET A 488 20.50 -40.75 32.82
N GLU A 489 21.69 -40.15 32.81
CA GLU A 489 22.67 -40.00 33.90
C GLU A 489 23.78 -39.08 33.33
N GLY A 490 24.45 -38.15 33.99
CA GLY A 490 24.53 -37.71 35.38
C GLY A 490 25.64 -36.65 35.42
N LYS A 491 25.49 -35.63 36.27
CA LYS A 491 26.40 -34.48 36.45
C LYS A 491 27.82 -34.89 36.90
N ARG A 492 28.82 -34.13 36.42
CA ARG A 492 30.11 -33.67 37.04
C ARG A 492 30.91 -33.05 35.87
N GLY A 493 31.46 -31.83 35.86
CA GLY A 493 32.12 -31.00 36.87
C GLY A 493 33.53 -30.71 36.34
N GLY A 494 33.94 -29.45 36.12
CA GLY A 494 35.30 -29.15 35.66
C GLY A 494 35.55 -27.71 35.20
N LEU A 495 36.37 -27.00 35.97
CA LEU A 495 36.80 -25.59 35.95
C LEU A 495 37.78 -25.20 34.80
N HIS A 496 37.53 -24.01 34.21
CA HIS A 496 38.46 -22.86 33.98
C HIS A 496 39.62 -22.91 32.91
N PRO A 497 40.26 -21.77 32.55
CA PRO A 497 40.11 -21.04 31.27
C PRO A 497 41.44 -20.84 30.47
N CYS A 498 41.40 -20.06 29.37
CA CYS A 498 42.48 -19.33 28.62
C CYS A 498 42.37 -19.57 27.09
N LEU A 499 42.73 -18.70 26.13
CA LEU A 499 43.07 -17.27 25.98
C LEU A 499 43.42 -17.13 24.46
N GLN A 500 43.08 -16.00 23.80
CA GLN A 500 43.60 -15.49 22.49
C GLN A 500 43.37 -16.38 21.23
N ILE A 501 43.01 -15.88 20.04
CA ILE A 501 43.26 -14.61 19.32
C ILE A 501 41.97 -14.15 18.64
#